data_AF-A0A9X2AHK8-F1
#
_entry.id   AF-A0A9X2AHK8-F1
#
_cell.length_a   1.000
_cell.length_b   1.000
_cell.length_c   1.000
_cell.angle_alpha   90.00
_cell.angle_beta   90.00
_cell.angle_gamma   90.00
#
_symmetry.space_group_name_H-M   'P 1'
#
loop_
_entity.id
_entity.type
_entity.pdbx_description
1 polymer ?
#
loop_
_entity_poly.entity_id
_entity_poly.type
_entity_poly.pdbx_seq_one_letter_code
_entity_poly.pdbx_strand_id
1 'polypeptide(L)'
;MRYSPAFLTALCLSLATLSAKAQMADRITEQPTPREASRQEVVAQTREMANRLHLNEGQYLQLLPLNRTRLSTLSGINREYRNDAATRAAKSAELEAQFEQECSRILTPSQLSQLQRDAQPATTPAGAGNGLG
;
A
#
# COMPACT_ATOMS: atom_id res chain seq x y z
N MET A 1 24.00 -30.31 -60.74
CA MET A 1 23.18 -31.40 -61.33
C MET A 1 23.13 -32.52 -60.30
N ARG A 2 22.04 -32.81 -59.62
CA ARG A 2 20.81 -33.43 -60.16
C ARG A 2 19.61 -33.09 -59.27
N TYR A 3 18.52 -32.65 -59.89
CA TYR A 3 17.18 -32.52 -59.29
C TYR A 3 16.33 -33.75 -59.66
N SER A 4 15.21 -33.90 -58.92
CA SER A 4 13.95 -34.64 -59.24
C SER A 4 13.66 -35.87 -58.37
N PRO A 5 12.41 -36.37 -58.33
CA PRO A 5 11.18 -35.65 -57.98
C PRO A 5 10.24 -36.54 -57.12
N ALA A 6 9.51 -35.99 -56.15
CA ALA A 6 8.36 -36.70 -55.57
C ALA A 6 7.25 -35.70 -55.27
N PHE A 7 6.55 -35.33 -56.34
CA PHE A 7 5.31 -34.60 -56.29
C PHE A 7 4.16 -35.59 -56.07
N LEU A 8 3.18 -35.13 -55.28
CA LEU A 8 1.76 -35.44 -55.37
C LEU A 8 1.23 -36.75 -54.74
N THR A 9 0.53 -36.63 -53.61
CA THR A 9 -0.92 -36.99 -53.42
C THR A 9 -1.27 -36.86 -51.92
N ALA A 10 -2.00 -35.81 -51.53
CA ALA A 10 -3.47 -35.75 -51.42
C ALA A 10 -4.04 -36.55 -50.23
N LEU A 11 -4.42 -35.85 -49.15
CA LEU A 11 -5.65 -36.17 -48.41
C LEU A 11 -6.09 -34.97 -47.54
N CYS A 12 -7.06 -34.22 -48.04
CA CYS A 12 -7.89 -33.33 -47.22
C CYS A 12 -8.82 -34.19 -46.36
N LEU A 13 -8.71 -34.09 -45.03
CA LEU A 13 -9.76 -34.50 -44.10
C LEU A 13 -9.88 -33.42 -43.02
N SER A 14 -10.77 -32.49 -43.32
CA SER A 14 -11.50 -31.66 -42.36
C SER A 14 -12.05 -32.50 -41.21
N LEU A 15 -11.88 -32.08 -39.96
CA LEU A 15 -12.95 -32.13 -38.97
C LEU A 15 -12.71 -31.02 -37.93
N ALA A 16 -13.73 -30.19 -37.78
CA ALA A 16 -13.75 -28.99 -36.99
C ALA A 16 -13.72 -29.27 -35.48
N THR A 17 -12.86 -28.57 -34.76
CA THR A 17 -13.13 -28.16 -33.37
C THR A 17 -12.77 -26.69 -33.21
N LEU A 18 -13.62 -25.82 -33.77
CA LEU A 18 -13.70 -24.43 -33.30
C LEU A 18 -14.21 -24.48 -31.85
N SER A 19 -13.29 -24.52 -30.89
CA SER A 19 -13.64 -24.10 -29.53
C SER A 19 -13.88 -22.59 -29.58
N ALA A 20 -15.16 -22.23 -29.69
CA ALA A 20 -15.64 -20.88 -29.45
C ALA A 20 -15.31 -20.49 -28.00
N LYS A 21 -14.14 -19.89 -27.77
CA LYS A 21 -13.91 -19.10 -26.57
C LYS A 21 -14.54 -17.74 -26.77
N ALA A 22 -15.87 -17.72 -26.69
CA ALA A 22 -16.61 -16.54 -26.30
C ALA A 22 -16.27 -16.22 -24.85
N GLN A 23 -15.07 -15.68 -24.60
CA GLN A 23 -14.79 -15.01 -23.34
C GLN A 23 -15.35 -13.61 -23.46
N MET A 24 -16.63 -13.53 -23.08
CA MET A 24 -17.38 -12.33 -22.86
C MET A 24 -16.59 -11.36 -21.99
N ALA A 25 -16.76 -10.09 -22.31
CA ALA A 25 -16.50 -8.94 -21.46
C ALA A 25 -15.04 -8.81 -21.03
N ASP A 26 -14.33 -8.06 -21.85
CA ASP A 26 -13.45 -6.96 -21.44
C ASP A 26 -13.86 -6.39 -20.06
N ARG A 27 -13.45 -7.07 -18.98
CA ARG A 27 -13.31 -6.45 -17.67
C ARG A 27 -12.08 -5.57 -17.81
N ILE A 28 -12.29 -4.37 -18.34
CA ILE A 28 -11.43 -3.23 -18.06
C ILE A 28 -11.38 -3.16 -16.54
N THR A 29 -10.36 -3.80 -15.98
CA THR A 29 -10.00 -3.64 -14.58
C THR A 29 -9.47 -2.22 -14.54
N GLU A 30 -10.35 -1.26 -14.28
CA GLU A 30 -9.97 0.14 -14.06
C GLU A 30 -9.04 0.15 -12.85
N GLN A 31 -7.75 0.00 -13.11
CA GLN A 31 -6.73 0.08 -12.10
C GLN A 31 -6.72 1.53 -11.63
N PRO A 32 -6.93 1.80 -10.33
CA PRO A 32 -7.07 3.15 -9.83
C PRO A 32 -5.84 3.96 -10.22
N THR A 33 -6.07 5.18 -10.70
CA THR A 33 -4.97 6.08 -11.05
C THR A 33 -4.11 6.34 -9.80
N PRO A 34 -2.82 6.70 -9.93
CA PRO A 34 -1.97 6.97 -8.76
C PRO A 34 -2.56 8.01 -7.79
N ARG A 35 -3.33 8.97 -8.31
CA ARG A 35 -4.05 9.97 -7.52
C ARG A 35 -5.23 9.39 -6.73
N GLU A 36 -5.92 8.40 -7.29
CA GLU A 36 -7.02 7.72 -6.61
C GLU A 36 -6.48 6.73 -5.57
N ALA A 37 -5.42 6.00 -5.90
CA ALA A 37 -4.75 5.10 -4.96
C ALA A 37 -4.27 5.86 -3.71
N SER A 38 -3.62 7.01 -3.87
CA SER A 38 -3.21 7.85 -2.74
C SER A 38 -4.39 8.41 -1.93
N ARG A 39 -5.50 8.76 -2.58
CA ARG A 39 -6.72 9.17 -1.86
C ARG A 39 -7.32 8.00 -1.06
N GLN A 40 -7.35 6.80 -1.64
CA GLN A 40 -7.82 5.60 -0.96
C GLN A 40 -6.94 5.26 0.24
N GLU A 41 -5.62 5.38 0.11
CA GLU A 41 -4.66 5.17 1.20
C GLU A 41 -4.89 6.14 2.36
N VAL A 42 -5.07 7.44 2.07
CA VAL A 42 -5.40 8.46 3.09
C VAL A 42 -6.68 8.11 3.84
N VAL A 43 -7.73 7.72 3.11
CA VAL A 43 -9.02 7.34 3.70
C VAL A 43 -8.87 6.06 4.52
N ALA A 44 -8.13 5.06 4.03
CA ALA A 44 -7.90 3.81 4.73
C ALA A 44 -7.16 4.05 6.06
N GLN A 45 -6.06 4.80 6.06
CA GLN A 45 -5.31 5.13 7.28
C GLN A 45 -6.18 5.91 8.28
N THR A 46 -6.95 6.88 7.80
CA THR A 46 -7.81 7.67 8.70
C THR A 46 -8.95 6.83 9.27
N ARG A 47 -9.53 5.92 8.48
CA ARG A 47 -10.56 4.97 8.96
C ARG A 47 -9.99 3.97 9.96
N GLU A 48 -8.77 3.48 9.74
CA GLU A 48 -8.09 2.62 10.70
C GLU A 48 -7.88 3.34 12.03
N MET A 49 -7.37 4.58 12.01
CA MET A 49 -7.26 5.42 13.21
C MET A 49 -8.63 5.65 13.86
N ALA A 50 -9.67 5.89 13.07
CA ALA A 50 -11.03 6.09 13.56
C ALA A 50 -11.54 4.90 14.36
N ASN A 51 -11.38 3.70 13.80
CA ASN A 51 -11.83 2.47 14.41
C ASN A 51 -11.02 2.15 15.67
N ARG A 52 -9.69 2.31 15.61
CA ARG A 52 -8.78 1.96 16.70
C ARG A 52 -8.88 2.93 17.90
N LEU A 53 -8.96 4.22 17.63
CA LEU A 53 -8.96 5.28 18.65
C LEU A 53 -10.37 5.73 19.01
N HIS A 54 -11.41 5.12 18.42
CA HIS A 54 -12.81 5.52 18.56
C HIS A 54 -13.00 7.02 18.32
N LEU A 55 -12.48 7.52 17.20
CA LEU A 55 -12.56 8.94 16.87
C LEU A 55 -14.01 9.36 16.68
N ASN A 56 -14.36 10.54 17.19
CA ASN A 56 -15.60 11.19 16.80
C ASN A 56 -15.47 11.82 15.40
N GLU A 57 -16.59 12.29 14.85
CA GLU A 57 -16.64 12.86 13.50
C GLU A 57 -15.76 14.11 13.35
N GLY A 58 -15.74 14.99 14.36
CA GLY A 58 -14.88 16.18 14.36
C GLY A 58 -13.39 15.82 14.27
N GLN A 59 -12.96 14.85 15.08
CA GLN A 59 -11.58 14.34 15.06
C GLN A 59 -11.24 13.68 13.73
N TYR A 60 -12.15 12.88 13.16
CA TYR A 60 -11.98 12.25 11.86
C TYR A 60 -11.77 13.30 10.75
N LEU A 61 -12.62 14.34 10.72
CA LEU A 61 -12.55 15.41 9.73
C LEU A 61 -11.27 16.23 9.84
N GLN A 62 -10.69 16.36 11.04
CA GLN A 62 -9.40 17.02 11.25
C GLN A 62 -8.21 16.13 10.87
N LEU A 63 -8.27 14.83 11.16
CA LEU A 63 -7.18 13.90 10.86
C LEU A 63 -7.08 13.52 9.39
N LEU A 64 -8.18 13.51 8.65
CA LEU A 64 -8.19 13.18 7.22
C LEU A 64 -7.26 14.09 6.37
N PRO A 65 -7.35 15.44 6.43
CA PRO A 65 -6.42 16.32 5.72
C PRO A 65 -5.01 16.29 6.30
N LEU A 66 -4.84 15.99 7.59
CA LEU A 66 -3.53 15.83 8.21
C LEU A 66 -2.80 14.61 7.63
N ASN A 67 -3.46 13.44 7.59
CA ASN A 67 -2.93 12.22 6.97
C ASN A 67 -2.63 12.42 5.48
N ARG A 68 -3.49 13.15 4.77
CA ARG A 68 -3.22 13.53 3.37
C ARG A 68 -1.92 14.30 3.21
N THR A 69 -1.70 15.28 4.07
CA THR A 69 -0.49 16.10 4.06
C THR A 69 0.72 15.24 4.37
N ARG A 70 0.67 14.42 5.43
CA ARG A 70 1.73 13.48 5.80
C ARG A 70 2.13 12.58 4.64
N LEU A 71 1.19 11.87 4.01
CA LEU A 71 1.51 10.94 2.92
C LEU A 71 2.03 11.66 1.67
N SER A 72 1.48 12.83 1.34
CA SER A 72 1.98 13.64 0.23
C SER A 72 3.42 14.09 0.46
N THR A 73 3.73 14.58 1.66
CA THR A 73 5.08 15.02 2.04
C THR A 73 6.05 13.85 2.08
N LEU A 74 5.64 12.70 2.65
CA LEU A 74 6.45 11.49 2.69
C LEU A 74 6.79 10.99 1.27
N SER A 75 5.81 10.99 0.36
CA SER A 75 6.04 10.66 -1.06
C SER A 75 7.04 11.64 -1.71
N GLY A 76 6.95 12.92 -1.37
CA GLY A 76 7.91 13.95 -1.78
C GLY A 76 9.33 13.65 -1.29
N ILE A 77 9.49 13.42 0.01
CA ILE A 77 10.76 13.06 0.67
C ILE A 77 11.38 11.82 0.01
N ASN A 78 10.57 10.78 -0.22
CA ASN A 78 11.04 9.54 -0.85
C ASN A 78 11.53 9.76 -2.27
N ARG A 79 10.86 10.63 -3.04
CA ARG A 79 11.24 10.96 -4.41
C ARG A 79 12.48 11.84 -4.46
N GLU A 80 12.54 12.88 -3.64
CA GLU A 80 13.63 13.87 -3.62
C GLU A 80 14.94 13.25 -3.13
N TYR A 81 14.89 12.51 -2.02
CA TYR A 81 16.06 11.91 -1.38
C TYR A 81 16.21 10.42 -1.72
N ARG A 82 15.81 9.99 -2.93
CA ARG A 82 15.87 8.57 -3.34
C ARG A 82 17.30 7.98 -3.26
N ASN A 83 18.31 8.81 -3.50
CA ASN A 83 19.73 8.40 -3.52
C ASN A 83 20.48 8.74 -2.23
N ASP A 84 19.84 9.42 -1.27
CA ASP A 84 20.43 9.80 0.01
C ASP A 84 19.56 9.25 1.14
N ALA A 85 19.87 8.01 1.54
CA ALA A 85 19.10 7.31 2.55
C ALA A 85 19.16 7.99 3.93
N ALA A 86 20.29 8.61 4.27
CA ALA A 86 20.47 9.27 5.56
C ALA A 86 19.59 10.52 5.65
N THR A 87 19.62 11.38 4.64
CA THR A 87 18.76 12.57 4.58
C THR A 87 17.29 12.19 4.49
N ARG A 88 16.94 11.15 3.71
CA ARG A 88 15.57 10.64 3.64
C ARG A 88 15.05 10.18 5.01
N ALA A 89 15.86 9.45 5.75
CA ALA A 89 15.50 8.98 7.10
C ALA A 89 15.31 10.14 8.06
N ALA A 90 16.24 11.10 8.09
CA ALA A 90 16.15 12.29 8.93
C ALA A 90 14.89 13.11 8.63
N LYS A 91 14.57 13.34 7.36
CA LYS A 91 13.39 14.09 6.94
C LYS A 91 12.08 13.36 7.22
N SER A 92 12.07 12.03 7.09
CA SER A 92 10.91 11.20 7.44
C SER A 92 10.65 11.23 8.95
N ALA A 93 11.71 11.18 9.78
CA ALA A 93 11.59 11.29 11.23
C ALA A 93 11.09 12.69 11.66
N GLU A 94 11.58 13.75 11.03
CA GLU A 94 11.10 15.12 11.25
C GLU A 94 9.61 15.25 10.91
N LEU A 95 9.17 14.69 9.78
CA LEU A 95 7.77 14.65 9.38
C LEU A 95 6.90 13.89 10.40
N GLU A 96 7.39 12.77 10.93
CA GLU A 96 6.65 11.99 11.91
C GLU A 96 6.48 12.75 13.23
N ALA A 97 7.55 13.39 13.72
CA ALA A 97 7.48 14.21 14.93
C ALA A 97 6.49 15.37 14.80
N GLN A 98 6.44 16.02 13.62
CA GLN A 98 5.44 17.06 13.35
C GLN A 98 4.02 16.47 13.33
N PHE A 99 3.82 15.32 12.71
CA PHE A 99 2.52 14.65 12.67
C PHE A 99 2.02 14.27 14.06
N GLU A 100 2.88 13.72 14.92
CA GLU A 100 2.57 13.39 16.31
C GLU A 100 2.18 14.65 17.10
N GLN A 101 2.92 15.75 16.91
CA GLN A 101 2.59 17.03 17.54
C GLN A 101 1.20 17.52 17.11
N GLU A 102 0.84 17.46 15.83
CA GLU A 102 -0.50 17.85 15.37
C GLU A 102 -1.58 16.89 15.90
N CYS A 103 -1.31 15.59 15.97
CA CYS A 103 -2.23 14.62 16.58
C CYS A 103 -2.52 14.94 18.05
N SER A 104 -1.52 15.42 18.81
CA SER A 104 -1.69 15.81 20.21
C SER A 104 -2.68 16.96 20.43
N ARG A 105 -2.95 17.77 19.39
CA ARG A 105 -3.93 18.86 19.42
C ARG A 105 -5.37 18.41 19.12
N ILE A 106 -5.52 17.27 18.44
CA ILE A 106 -6.81 16.74 17.97
C ILE A 106 -7.33 15.64 18.91
N LEU A 107 -6.41 14.80 19.40
CA LEU A 107 -6.72 13.63 20.19
C LEU A 107 -6.84 13.97 21.68
N THR A 108 -7.69 13.23 22.38
CA THR A 108 -7.69 13.23 23.84
C THR A 108 -6.40 12.58 24.37
N PRO A 109 -5.97 12.86 25.60
CA PRO A 109 -4.79 12.23 26.20
C PRO A 109 -4.84 10.68 26.14
N SER A 110 -6.00 10.08 26.40
CA SER A 110 -6.18 8.63 26.34
C SER A 110 -6.01 8.06 24.92
N GLN A 111 -6.53 8.75 23.90
CA GLN A 111 -6.37 8.36 22.50
C GLN A 111 -4.92 8.53 22.03
N LEU A 112 -4.24 9.59 22.47
CA LEU A 112 -2.83 9.81 22.16
C LEU A 112 -1.94 8.73 22.78
N SER A 113 -2.18 8.36 24.04
CA SER A 113 -1.49 7.24 24.70
C SER A 113 -1.74 5.90 24.02
N GLN A 114 -2.94 5.67 23.45
CA GLN A 114 -3.21 4.49 22.62
C GLN A 114 -2.40 4.54 21.32
N LEU A 115 -2.40 5.69 20.62
CA LEU A 115 -1.64 5.88 19.39
C LEU A 115 -0.14 5.57 19.57
N GLN A 116 0.46 6.06 20.66
CA GLN A 116 1.89 5.87 20.97
C GLN A 116 2.26 4.43 21.33
N ARG A 117 1.39 3.70 22.04
CA ARG A 117 1.63 2.30 22.37
C ARG A 117 1.73 1.42 21.14
N ASP A 118 0.96 1.73 20.09
CA ASP A 118 0.94 0.96 18.86
C ASP A 118 2.08 1.36 17.90
N ALA A 119 2.64 2.56 18.06
CA ALA A 119 3.82 3.01 17.33
C ALA A 119 5.11 2.34 17.86
N GLN A 120 5.09 1.85 19.11
CA GLN A 120 6.20 1.07 19.66
C GLN A 120 6.09 -0.37 19.14
N PRO A 121 7.10 -0.90 18.41
CA PRO A 121 7.13 -2.33 18.13
C PRO A 121 7.10 -3.05 19.48
N ALA A 122 6.19 -4.02 19.63
CA ALA A 122 6.12 -4.87 20.81
C ALA A 122 7.51 -5.45 21.04
N THR A 123 8.24 -4.91 22.02
CA THR A 123 9.44 -5.53 22.53
C THR A 123 8.96 -6.84 23.15
N THR A 124 9.04 -7.92 22.39
CA THR A 124 8.96 -9.27 22.97
C THR A 124 9.92 -9.28 24.15
N PRO A 125 9.46 -9.52 25.39
CA PRO A 125 10.39 -9.76 26.47
C PRO A 125 11.17 -11.00 26.04
N ALA A 126 12.45 -10.84 25.74
CA ALA A 126 13.36 -11.96 25.61
C ALA A 126 13.24 -12.72 26.92
N GLY A 127 12.60 -13.88 26.87
CA GLY A 127 12.49 -14.76 28.01
C GLY A 127 13.90 -15.08 28.47
N ALA A 128 14.33 -14.41 29.54
CA ALA A 128 15.42 -14.87 30.39
C ALA A 128 14.89 -16.04 31.21
N GLY A 129 14.53 -17.11 30.52
CA GLY A 129 14.43 -18.44 31.11
C GLY A 129 15.83 -19.02 31.14
N ASN A 130 16.59 -18.74 32.20
CA ASN A 130 17.65 -19.63 32.64
C ASN A 130 17.35 -20.01 34.09
N GLY A 131 16.56 -21.08 34.24
CA GLY A 131 16.65 -21.92 35.43
C GLY A 131 17.96 -22.71 35.42
N LEU A 132 18.26 -23.25 36.61
CA LEU A 132 19.30 -24.23 36.97
C LEU A 132 20.60 -23.63 37.56
N GLY A 133 20.60 -23.62 38.89
CA GLY A 133 21.71 -23.41 39.82
C GLY A 133 21.19 -23.56 41.24
#